data_AF-A0AAV6G3A2-F1
#
_entry.id   AF-A0AAV6G3A2-F1
#
_cell.length_a   1.000
_cell.length_b   1.000
_cell.length_c   1.000
_cell.angle_alpha   90.00
_cell.angle_beta   90.00
_cell.angle_gamma   90.00
#
_symmetry.space_group_name_H-M   'P 1'
#
loop_
_entity.id
_entity.type
_entity.pdbx_description
1 polymer ?
#
loop_
_entity_poly.entity_id
_entity_poly.type
_entity_poly.pdbx_seq_one_letter_code
_entity_poly.pdbx_strand_id
1 'polypeptide(L)'
;MKVDPDPYYQACVLEACSCEFEGKFLGFCTAVAAYAEACSEQNVCVHWRTPDLCPVFCDYYNREGQSSWHYDPCGKVPTCGRNYKFNGTLEGCYPRCPAEAPYYDENTGNCTTRQNCTCLFNGTVLTHGTGVSTPSGH
;
A
#
# COMPACT_ATOMS: atom_id res chain seq x y z
N MET A 1 25.59 7.09 -0.96
CA MET A 1 24.68 6.11 -0.34
C MET A 1 23.69 6.87 0.53
N LYS A 2 22.39 6.64 0.43
CA LYS A 2 21.35 7.42 1.16
C LYS A 2 20.91 6.78 2.48
N VAL A 3 21.03 5.46 2.59
CA VAL A 3 20.72 4.65 3.77
C VAL A 3 21.89 3.70 4.00
N ASP A 4 22.33 3.53 5.24
CA ASP A 4 23.40 2.59 5.61
C ASP A 4 22.86 1.15 5.64
N PRO A 5 23.36 0.21 4.81
CA PRO A 5 22.85 -1.15 4.74
C PRO A 5 23.30 -2.02 5.92
N ASP A 6 24.39 -1.69 6.61
CA ASP A 6 24.99 -2.52 7.68
C ASP A 6 23.98 -2.96 8.76
N PRO A 7 23.17 -2.07 9.37
CA PRO A 7 22.19 -2.49 10.38
C PRO A 7 21.13 -3.46 9.83
N TYR A 8 20.69 -3.27 8.58
CA TYR A 8 19.70 -4.13 7.93
C TYR A 8 20.29 -5.49 7.55
N TYR A 9 21.56 -5.51 7.12
CA TYR A 9 22.28 -6.74 6.84
C TYR A 9 22.45 -7.58 8.11
N GLN A 10 22.85 -6.97 9.23
CA GLN A 10 22.98 -7.69 10.51
C GLN A 10 21.63 -8.24 10.99
N ALA A 11 20.55 -7.46 10.86
CA ALA A 11 19.20 -7.92 11.17
C ALA A 11 18.78 -9.10 10.26
N CYS A 12 19.04 -9.01 8.96
CA CYS A 12 18.77 -10.08 8.00
C CYS A 12 19.48 -11.38 8.37
N VAL A 13 20.76 -11.33 8.73
CA VAL A 13 21.53 -12.51 9.16
C VAL A 13 20.92 -13.11 10.43
N LEU A 14 20.59 -12.27 11.42
CA LEU A 14 20.00 -12.71 12.68
C LEU A 14 18.66 -13.42 12.48
N GLU A 15 17.76 -12.82 11.68
CA GLU A 15 16.42 -13.36 11.44
C GLU A 15 16.46 -14.63 10.58
N ALA A 16 17.23 -14.63 9.48
CA ALA A 16 17.32 -15.77 8.58
C ALA A 16 18.02 -16.99 9.21
N CYS A 17 18.95 -16.76 10.15
CA CYS A 17 19.68 -17.81 10.85
C CYS A 17 19.02 -18.25 12.18
N SER A 18 17.86 -17.71 12.54
CA SER A 18 17.13 -18.17 13.73
C SER A 18 16.74 -19.65 13.62
N CYS A 19 17.05 -20.43 14.65
CA CYS A 19 16.99 -21.90 14.62
C CYS A 19 15.58 -22.49 14.84
N GLU A 20 14.57 -21.66 15.12
CA GLU A 20 13.28 -22.14 15.68
C GLU A 20 12.04 -22.01 14.79
N PHE A 21 12.12 -21.58 13.53
CA PHE A 21 10.90 -21.35 12.74
C PHE A 21 10.86 -22.00 11.35
N GLU A 22 9.76 -22.71 11.08
CA GLU A 22 9.15 -22.77 9.76
C GLU A 22 8.90 -21.32 9.30
N GLY A 23 9.82 -20.74 8.52
CA GLY A 23 9.72 -19.31 8.19
C GLY A 23 11.02 -18.56 7.90
N LYS A 24 12.18 -19.22 7.73
CA LYS A 24 13.45 -18.54 7.35
C LYS A 24 13.31 -17.60 6.15
N PHE A 25 12.45 -17.98 5.20
CA PHE A 25 12.12 -17.15 4.04
C PHE A 25 11.38 -15.86 4.44
N LEU A 26 10.50 -15.91 5.45
CA LEU A 26 9.73 -14.77 5.93
C LEU A 26 10.62 -13.73 6.64
N GLY A 27 11.57 -14.17 7.48
CA GLY A 27 12.53 -13.27 8.13
C GLY A 27 13.43 -12.55 7.13
N PHE A 28 14.02 -13.30 6.18
CA PHE A 28 14.81 -12.71 5.10
C PHE A 28 14.03 -11.63 4.32
N CYS A 29 12.81 -11.94 3.85
CA CYS A 29 12.02 -11.00 3.08
C CYS A 29 11.62 -9.76 3.90
N THR A 30 11.39 -9.92 5.20
CA THR A 30 11.03 -8.81 6.10
C THR A 30 12.19 -7.85 6.28
N ALA A 31 13.39 -8.36 6.55
CA ALA A 31 14.59 -7.53 6.71
C ALA A 31 14.95 -6.77 5.42
N VAL A 32 14.84 -7.41 4.25
CA VAL A 32 15.09 -6.74 2.96
C VAL A 32 14.00 -5.71 2.64
N ALA A 33 12.74 -6.01 2.92
CA ALA A 33 11.64 -5.05 2.75
C ALA A 33 11.85 -3.80 3.60
N ALA A 34 12.29 -3.94 4.86
CA ALA A 34 12.58 -2.81 5.75
C ALA A 34 13.70 -1.90 5.19
N TYR A 35 14.73 -2.49 4.57
CA TYR A 35 15.76 -1.70 3.90
C TYR A 35 15.23 -0.98 2.66
N ALA A 36 14.40 -1.65 1.85
CA ALA A 36 13.76 -1.05 0.68
C ALA A 36 12.80 0.09 1.04
N GLU A 37 12.06 -0.04 2.14
CA GLU A 37 11.20 1.01 2.71
C GLU A 37 12.03 2.23 3.11
N ALA A 38 13.10 2.04 3.90
CA ALA A 38 14.00 3.13 4.29
C ALA A 38 14.64 3.83 3.08
N CYS A 39 14.97 3.10 2.02
CA CYS A 39 15.43 3.68 0.76
C CYS A 39 14.31 4.51 0.09
N SER A 40 13.09 4.00 0.08
CA SER A 40 11.93 4.66 -0.54
C SER A 40 11.58 5.98 0.16
N GLU A 41 11.71 6.05 1.48
CA GLU A 41 11.59 7.31 2.25
C GLU A 41 12.62 8.37 1.82
N GLN A 42 13.80 7.93 1.37
CA GLN A 42 14.85 8.80 0.80
C GLN A 42 14.64 9.06 -0.70
N ASN A 43 13.46 8.74 -1.24
CA ASN A 43 13.10 8.80 -2.66
C ASN A 43 13.99 7.90 -3.55
N VAL A 44 14.52 6.81 -3.00
CA VAL A 44 15.27 5.79 -3.73
C VAL A 44 14.43 4.53 -3.84
N CYS A 45 13.86 4.29 -5.02
CA CYS A 45 13.03 3.12 -5.25
C CYS A 45 13.86 1.88 -5.57
N VAL A 46 13.72 0.81 -4.78
CA VAL A 46 14.49 -0.43 -4.93
C VAL A 46 13.56 -1.56 -5.39
N HIS A 47 13.79 -2.08 -6.59
CA HIS A 47 13.06 -3.22 -7.13
C HIS A 47 13.82 -4.52 -6.79
N TRP A 48 13.45 -5.17 -5.69
CA TRP A 48 14.24 -6.28 -5.13
C TRP A 48 13.56 -7.65 -5.20
N ARG A 49 12.23 -7.70 -5.30
CA ARG A 49 11.47 -8.95 -5.42
C ARG A 49 11.54 -9.54 -6.82
N THR A 50 11.54 -10.86 -6.90
CA THR A 50 11.41 -11.64 -8.15
C THR A 50 10.46 -12.81 -7.95
N PRO A 51 10.04 -13.52 -9.00
CA PRO A 51 9.21 -14.73 -8.85
C PRO A 51 9.84 -15.79 -7.93
N ASP A 52 11.17 -15.89 -7.90
CA ASP A 52 11.91 -16.87 -7.09
C ASP A 52 12.37 -16.30 -5.73
N LEU A 53 12.34 -14.97 -5.56
CA LEU A 53 12.83 -14.28 -4.37
C LEU A 53 11.74 -13.37 -3.79
N CYS A 54 11.19 -13.79 -2.66
CA CYS A 54 10.14 -13.07 -1.94
C CYS A 54 8.96 -12.68 -2.84
N PRO A 55 8.32 -13.62 -3.57
CA PRO A 55 7.25 -13.28 -4.50
C PRO A 55 6.05 -12.65 -3.80
N VAL A 56 5.36 -11.76 -4.53
CA VAL A 56 4.10 -11.14 -4.12
C VAL A 56 3.08 -11.37 -5.23
N PHE A 57 1.88 -11.81 -4.85
CA PHE A 57 0.81 -12.20 -5.77
C PHE A 57 -0.29 -11.14 -5.79
N CYS A 58 -0.01 -9.96 -6.33
CA CYS A 58 -0.99 -8.86 -6.39
C CYS A 58 -2.13 -9.11 -7.38
N ASP A 59 -1.88 -9.94 -8.38
CA ASP A 59 -2.87 -10.35 -9.38
C ASP A 59 -4.01 -11.18 -8.78
N TYR A 60 -3.80 -11.81 -7.61
CA TYR A 60 -4.85 -12.48 -6.84
C TYR A 60 -6.08 -11.59 -6.58
N TYR A 61 -5.88 -10.27 -6.47
CA TYR A 61 -6.97 -9.33 -6.22
C TYR A 61 -7.75 -8.92 -7.49
N ASN A 62 -7.28 -9.32 -8.67
CA ASN A 62 -7.94 -9.00 -9.93
C ASN A 62 -9.26 -9.76 -10.06
N ARG A 63 -10.34 -9.02 -10.28
CA ARG A 63 -11.66 -9.57 -10.65
C ARG A 63 -12.06 -9.04 -12.01
N GLU A 64 -12.81 -9.83 -12.77
CA GLU A 64 -13.36 -9.39 -14.05
C GLU A 64 -14.22 -8.13 -13.86
N GLY A 65 -13.94 -7.09 -14.65
CA GLY A 65 -14.66 -5.82 -14.61
C GLY A 65 -14.25 -4.85 -13.49
N GLN A 66 -13.20 -5.15 -12.70
CA GLN A 66 -12.66 -4.27 -11.67
C GLN A 66 -11.26 -3.73 -12.02
N SER A 67 -10.78 -2.79 -11.22
CA SER A 67 -9.42 -2.23 -11.33
C SER A 67 -8.36 -3.32 -11.23
N SER A 68 -7.39 -3.32 -12.16
CA SER A 68 -6.28 -4.27 -12.12
C SER A 68 -5.30 -3.90 -11.01
N TRP A 69 -5.13 -4.78 -10.03
CA TRP A 69 -4.11 -4.76 -9.01
C TRP A 69 -2.76 -5.18 -9.58
N HIS A 70 -1.70 -4.52 -9.12
CA HIS A 70 -0.34 -4.79 -9.51
C HIS A 70 0.61 -4.53 -8.34
N TYR A 71 1.76 -5.18 -8.38
CA TYR A 71 2.85 -4.89 -7.46
C TYR A 71 3.51 -3.56 -7.82
N ASP A 72 3.67 -2.69 -6.83
CA ASP A 72 4.48 -1.48 -6.92
C ASP A 72 5.49 -1.48 -5.76
N PRO A 73 6.81 -1.51 -6.04
CA PRO A 73 7.84 -1.52 -4.99
C PRO A 73 7.87 -0.23 -4.17
N CYS A 74 7.31 0.87 -4.71
CA CYS A 74 7.40 2.21 -4.13
C CYS A 74 6.09 2.98 -4.33
N GLY A 75 4.98 2.28 -4.10
CA GLY A 75 3.67 2.69 -4.54
C GLY A 75 3.18 4.01 -3.98
N LYS A 76 2.56 4.77 -4.88
CA LYS A 76 1.85 6.02 -4.62
C LYS A 76 0.55 6.02 -5.44
N VAL A 77 -0.54 5.53 -4.86
CA VAL A 77 -1.86 5.69 -5.45
C VAL A 77 -2.61 6.83 -4.75
N PRO A 78 -3.16 7.80 -5.50
CA PRO A 78 -4.13 8.73 -4.96
C PRO A 78 -5.36 7.96 -4.45
N THR A 79 -5.56 7.91 -3.14
CA THR A 79 -6.76 7.33 -2.54
C THR A 79 -7.74 8.41 -2.09
N CYS A 80 -8.99 8.02 -1.92
CA CYS A 80 -10.02 8.82 -1.27
C CYS A 80 -11.02 7.93 -0.52
N GLY A 81 -12.07 8.51 0.06
CA GLY A 81 -13.03 7.80 0.91
C GLY A 81 -12.67 7.83 2.39
N ARG A 82 -11.37 7.97 2.72
CA ARG A 82 -10.88 8.06 4.11
C ARG A 82 -10.31 9.42 4.43
N ASN A 83 -10.38 9.78 5.71
CA ASN A 83 -9.86 11.05 6.23
C ASN A 83 -8.33 11.03 6.45
N TYR A 84 -7.68 9.88 6.25
CA TYR A 84 -6.24 9.74 6.41
C TYR A 84 -5.55 9.87 5.05
N LYS A 85 -4.59 10.79 4.96
CA LYS A 85 -3.71 10.92 3.80
C LYS A 85 -2.36 10.33 4.16
N PHE A 86 -2.02 9.19 3.58
CA PHE A 86 -0.65 8.70 3.60
C PHE A 86 0.14 9.44 2.52
N ASN A 87 1.14 10.21 2.94
CA ASN A 87 2.00 10.97 2.03
C ASN A 87 3.34 10.26 1.72
N GLY A 88 3.55 9.06 2.27
CA GLY A 88 4.75 8.26 2.04
C GLY A 88 4.68 7.42 0.76
N THR A 89 5.79 6.74 0.47
CA THR A 89 5.86 5.58 -0.42
C THR A 89 5.77 4.33 0.42
N LEU A 90 4.97 3.36 0.00
CA LEU A 90 4.99 2.04 0.62
C LEU A 90 5.02 0.97 -0.48
N GLU A 91 5.77 -0.08 -0.24
CA GLU A 91 5.74 -1.26 -1.09
C GLU A 91 4.40 -1.99 -0.93
N GLY A 92 3.79 -2.43 -2.03
CA GLY A 92 2.58 -3.23 -1.91
C GLY A 92 1.83 -3.48 -3.22
N CYS A 93 0.59 -3.93 -3.07
CA CYS A 93 -0.34 -4.12 -4.17
C CYS A 93 -1.23 -2.88 -4.30
N TYR A 94 -1.27 -2.32 -5.50
CA TYR A 94 -2.00 -1.10 -5.78
C TYR A 94 -2.95 -1.28 -6.97
N PRO A 95 -4.13 -0.65 -6.96
CA PRO A 95 -5.03 -0.65 -8.11
C PRO A 95 -4.49 0.27 -9.21
N ARG A 96 -4.60 -0.14 -10.47
CA ARG A 96 -4.42 0.73 -11.64
C ARG A 96 -5.72 1.40 -11.98
N CYS A 97 -5.83 2.65 -11.57
CA CYS A 97 -6.93 3.51 -11.97
C CYS A 97 -6.68 4.15 -13.33
N PRO A 98 -7.71 4.26 -14.19
CA PRO A 98 -7.60 4.93 -15.47
C PRO A 98 -7.47 6.45 -15.28
N ALA A 99 -6.97 7.15 -16.30
CA ALA A 99 -6.70 8.59 -16.22
C ALA A 99 -7.98 9.42 -16.00
N GLU A 100 -9.13 8.94 -16.47
CA GLU A 100 -10.43 9.57 -16.32
C GLU A 100 -10.98 9.45 -14.89
N ALA A 101 -10.53 8.46 -14.14
CA ALA A 101 -10.95 8.19 -12.76
C ALA A 101 -9.73 7.81 -11.89
N PRO A 102 -8.79 8.73 -11.64
CA PRO A 102 -7.46 8.39 -11.13
C PRO A 102 -7.39 8.15 -9.61
N TYR A 103 -8.50 8.32 -8.89
CA TYR A 103 -8.55 8.13 -7.45
C TYR A 103 -9.15 6.77 -7.12
N TYR A 104 -8.51 6.00 -6.25
CA TYR A 104 -9.09 4.79 -5.70
C TYR A 104 -9.90 5.10 -4.44
N ASP A 105 -11.21 4.88 -4.48
CA ASP A 105 -12.06 5.04 -3.32
C ASP A 105 -11.99 3.78 -2.44
N GLU A 106 -11.34 3.92 -1.28
CA GLU A 106 -11.10 2.81 -0.35
C GLU A 106 -12.37 2.25 0.29
N ASN A 107 -13.48 2.97 0.30
CA ASN A 107 -14.74 2.48 0.84
C ASN A 107 -15.52 1.63 -0.17
N THR A 108 -15.44 1.99 -1.45
CA THR A 108 -16.16 1.27 -2.53
C THR A 108 -15.31 0.23 -3.25
N GLY A 109 -13.99 0.35 -3.15
CA GLY A 109 -13.05 -0.50 -3.86
C GLY A 109 -12.98 -0.24 -5.37
N ASN A 110 -13.38 0.95 -5.81
CA ASN A 110 -13.45 1.31 -7.23
C ASN A 110 -12.69 2.61 -7.53
N CYS A 111 -12.26 2.72 -8.78
CA CYS A 111 -11.67 3.96 -9.29
C CYS A 111 -12.76 5.00 -9.57
N THR A 112 -12.50 6.24 -9.18
CA THR A 112 -13.44 7.36 -9.26
C THR A 112 -12.70 8.68 -9.50
N THR A 113 -13.45 9.76 -9.69
CA THR A 113 -12.91 11.12 -9.68
C THR A 113 -12.90 11.66 -8.26
N ARG A 114 -12.03 12.64 -7.98
CA ARG A 114 -11.97 13.30 -6.67
C ARG A 114 -13.32 13.86 -6.21
N GLN A 115 -14.14 14.33 -7.15
CA GLN A 115 -15.45 14.92 -6.86
C GLN A 115 -16.45 13.85 -6.42
N ASN A 116 -16.38 12.66 -7.03
CA ASN A 116 -17.29 11.55 -6.77
C ASN A 116 -16.82 10.62 -5.65
N CYS A 117 -15.74 10.95 -4.96
CA CYS A 117 -15.26 10.20 -3.81
C CYS A 117 -16.30 10.18 -2.70
N THR A 118 -16.40 9.04 -2.03
CA THR A 118 -17.17 8.91 -0.81
C THR A 118 -16.52 9.65 0.36
N CYS A 119 -17.31 9.89 1.40
CA CYS A 119 -16.86 10.47 2.67
C CYS A 119 -17.28 9.56 3.82
N LEU A 120 -16.47 9.48 4.86
CA LEU A 120 -16.83 8.79 6.10
C LEU A 120 -17.27 9.81 7.16
N PHE A 121 -18.54 9.73 7.58
CA PHE A 121 -19.10 10.57 8.63
C PHE A 121 -19.76 9.70 9.71
N ASN A 122 -19.32 9.82 10.97
CA ASN A 122 -19.78 9.01 12.10
C ASN A 122 -19.84 7.50 11.78
N GLY A 123 -18.82 6.98 11.08
CA GLY A 123 -18.73 5.57 10.68
C GLY A 123 -19.62 5.17 9.49
N THR A 124 -20.40 6.11 8.92
CA THR A 124 -21.23 5.87 7.74
C THR A 124 -20.53 6.38 6.48
N VAL A 125 -20.50 5.54 5.44
CA VAL A 125 -20.00 5.91 4.12
C VAL A 125 -21.08 6.66 3.36
N LEU A 126 -20.76 7.86 2.91
CA LEU A 126 -21.64 8.76 2.19
C LEU A 126 -21.15 8.92 0.76
N THR A 127 -22.05 8.77 -0.19
CA THR A 127 -21.76 9.05 -1.60
C THR A 127 -21.87 10.54 -1.90
N HIS A 128 -21.25 10.97 -3.00
CA HIS A 128 -21.36 12.33 -3.48
C HIS A 128 -22.83 12.78 -3.57
N GLY A 129 -23.12 13.98 -3.07
CA GLY A 129 -24.46 14.57 -3.06
C GLY A 129 -25.36 14.12 -1.90
N THR A 130 -24.92 13.19 -1.04
CA THR A 130 -25.69 12.80 0.14
C THR A 130 -25.65 13.91 1.20
N GLY A 131 -26.82 14.45 1.55
CA GLY A 131 -26.98 15.42 2.64
C GLY A 131 -26.98 14.74 4.00
N VAL A 132 -26.30 15.34 4.98
CA VAL A 132 -26.25 14.85 6.36
C VAL A 132 -26.83 15.90 7.29
N SER A 133 -27.80 15.49 8.11
CA SER A 133 -28.31 16.31 9.21
C SER A 133 -27.40 16.10 10.43
N THR A 134 -26.54 17.06 10.73
CA THR A 134 -25.79 17.05 11.99
C THR A 134 -26.72 17.48 13.12
N PRO A 135 -26.76 16.79 14.27
CA PRO A 135 -27.47 17.31 15.44
C PRO A 135 -26.86 18.67 15.78
N SER A 136 -27.68 19.72 15.75
CA SER A 136 -27.30 21.03 16.25
C SER A 136 -26.81 20.86 17.68
N GLY A 137 -25.55 21.23 17.95
CA GLY A 137 -25.00 21.19 19.29
C GLY A 137 -25.90 21.96 20.27
N HIS A 138 -26.20 21.34 21.40
CA HIS A 138 -26.64 22.03 22.61
C HIS A 138 -25.43 22.62 23.33
#